data_AF-A0ABD0NVS5-F1
#
_entry.id   AF-A0ABD0NVS5-F1
#
_cell.length_a   1.000
_cell.length_b   1.000
_cell.length_c   1.000
_cell.angle_alpha   90.00
_cell.angle_beta   90.00
_cell.angle_gamma   90.00
#
_symmetry.space_group_name_H-M   'P 1'
#
loop_
_entity.id
_entity.type
_entity.pdbx_description
1 polymer ?
#
loop_
_entity_poly.entity_id
_entity_poly.type
_entity_poly.pdbx_seq_one_letter_code
_entity_poly.pdbx_strand_id
1 'polypeptide(L)' 'GKHTASTHRLSALVTPAGRSYVCAAQQTLTLISSDHQKGITVSIYDIQIQPFDIKSDFVFSE' A
#
# COMPACT_ATOMS: atom_id res chain seq x y z
N GLY A 1 3.13 26.60 -2.07
CA GLY A 1 3.64 25.85 -0.90
C GLY A 1 3.36 24.38 -1.10
N LYS A 2 4.25 23.49 -0.68
CA LYS A 2 4.10 22.04 -0.89
C LYS A 2 3.09 21.48 0.11
N HIS A 3 1.85 21.23 -0.32
CA HIS A 3 0.79 20.61 0.48
C HIS A 3 0.88 19.07 0.37
N THR A 4 1.91 18.47 0.98
CA THR A 4 2.00 17.01 1.09
C THR A 4 1.52 16.60 2.48
N ALA A 5 0.49 15.74 2.53
CA ALA A 5 0.05 15.10 3.77
C ALA A 5 0.64 13.68 3.85
N SER A 6 1.15 13.30 5.02
CA SER A 6 1.79 12.01 5.25
C SER A 6 1.11 11.27 6.39
N THR A 7 0.47 10.14 6.07
CA THR A 7 0.00 9.20 7.09
C THR A 7 1.18 8.36 7.58
N HIS A 8 1.49 8.44 8.87
CA HIS A 8 2.53 7.62 9.51
C HIS A 8 1.91 6.40 10.21
N ARG A 9 2.73 5.36 10.43
CA ARG A 9 2.36 4.14 11.18
C ARG A 9 1.22 3.31 10.55
N LEU A 10 1.06 3.38 9.23
CA LEU A 10 0.15 2.51 8.50
C LEU A 10 0.73 1.08 8.44
N SER A 11 -0.06 0.09 8.84
CA SER A 11 0.23 -1.33 8.63
C SER A 11 -0.74 -1.87 7.58
N ALA A 12 -0.24 -2.13 6.38
CA ALA A 12 -1.02 -2.60 5.24
C ALA A 12 -0.16 -3.46 4.32
N LEU A 13 -0.78 -4.37 3.57
CA LEU A 13 -0.13 -5.22 2.56
C LEU A 13 1.08 -6.01 3.13
N VAL A 14 0.97 -6.45 4.38
CA VAL A 14 2.06 -7.11 5.11
C VAL A 14 2.25 -8.53 4.59
N THR A 15 3.45 -8.79 4.04
CA THR A 15 3.90 -10.10 3.56
C THR A 15 5.33 -10.34 4.05
N PRO A 16 5.75 -11.59 4.30
CA PRO A 16 7.15 -11.91 4.58
C PRO A 16 8.12 -11.40 3.49
N ALA A 17 9.36 -11.07 3.87
CA ALA A 17 10.39 -10.65 2.91
C ALA A 17 10.61 -11.72 1.83
N GLY A 18 10.80 -11.27 0.58
CA GLY A 18 11.09 -12.13 -0.56
C GLY A 18 9.87 -12.77 -1.21
N ARG A 19 8.64 -12.43 -0.78
CA ARG A 19 7.36 -12.89 -1.36
C ARG A 19 6.52 -11.72 -1.85
N SER A 20 5.63 -11.98 -2.81
CA SER A 20 4.61 -11.00 -3.22
C SER A 20 3.38 -11.05 -2.31
N TYR A 21 2.81 -9.89 -2.03
CA TYR A 21 1.47 -9.76 -1.47
C TYR A 21 0.44 -9.93 -2.58
N VAL A 22 -0.54 -10.82 -2.40
CA VAL A 22 -1.62 -11.06 -3.36
C VAL A 22 -2.97 -11.00 -2.65
N CYS A 23 -3.90 -10.19 -3.15
CA CYS A 23 -5.27 -10.13 -2.66
C CYS A 23 -6.25 -9.71 -3.77
N ALA A 24 -7.22 -10.58 -4.09
CA ALA A 24 -8.29 -10.27 -5.04
C ALA A 24 -9.46 -9.50 -4.41
N ALA A 25 -9.63 -9.61 -3.09
CA ALA A 25 -10.72 -8.93 -2.38
C ALA A 25 -10.47 -7.43 -2.28
N GLN A 26 -11.55 -6.65 -2.23
CA GLN A 26 -11.48 -5.22 -1.94
C GLN A 26 -10.85 -4.98 -0.56
N GLN A 27 -9.90 -4.05 -0.50
CA GLN A 27 -9.34 -3.51 0.73
C GLN A 27 -9.54 -2.01 0.81
N THR A 28 -9.59 -1.48 2.02
CA THR A 28 -9.81 -0.05 2.25
C THR A 28 -8.81 0.49 3.26
N LEU A 29 -8.11 1.57 2.90
CA LEU A 29 -7.16 2.30 3.74
C LEU A 29 -7.66 3.72 3.98
N THR A 30 -7.59 4.19 5.22
CA THR A 30 -7.93 5.58 5.58
C THR A 30 -6.66 6.38 5.79
N LEU A 31 -6.49 7.44 5.00
CA LEU A 31 -5.34 8.34 5.03
C LEU A 31 -5.77 9.74 5.51
N ILE A 32 -4.78 10.54 5.93
CA ILE A 32 -5.00 11.96 6.23
C ILE A 32 -4.99 12.76 4.93
N SER A 33 -5.71 13.87 4.91
CA SER A 33 -5.55 14.89 3.87
C SER A 33 -4.80 16.11 4.42
N SER A 34 -4.39 17.02 3.55
CA SER A 34 -3.80 18.31 3.98
C SER A 34 -4.82 19.19 4.73
N ASP A 35 -6.12 18.92 4.53
CA ASP A 35 -7.19 19.42 5.38
C ASP A 35 -7.42 18.41 6.50
N HIS A 36 -6.91 18.71 7.71
CA HIS A 36 -7.01 17.82 8.86
C HIS A 36 -8.45 17.45 9.24
N GLN A 37 -9.47 18.15 8.71
CA GLN A 37 -10.88 17.83 8.94
C GLN A 37 -11.44 16.78 7.95
N LYS A 38 -10.66 16.34 6.96
CA LYS A 38 -11.11 15.41 5.92
C LYS A 38 -10.13 14.25 5.76
N GLY A 39 -10.62 13.04 6.01
CA GLY A 39 -9.90 11.80 5.67
C GLY A 39 -10.06 11.46 4.19
N ILE A 40 -9.08 10.76 3.63
CA ILE A 40 -9.16 10.18 2.29
C ILE A 40 -9.28 8.67 2.44
N THR A 41 -10.23 8.08 1.72
CA THR A 41 -10.39 6.62 1.67
C THR A 41 -9.79 6.12 0.36
N VAL A 42 -8.87 5.16 0.46
CA VAL A 42 -8.28 4.48 -0.69
C VAL A 42 -8.82 3.06 -0.72
N SER A 43 -9.54 2.72 -1.79
CA SER A 43 -9.96 1.34 -2.05
C SER A 43 -9.01 0.69 -3.05
N ILE A 44 -8.62 -0.55 -2.77
CA ILE A 44 -7.66 -1.33 -3.54
C ILE A 44 -8.33 -2.66 -3.91
N TYR A 45 -8.13 -3.10 -5.15
CA TYR A 45 -8.75 -4.29 -5.74
C TYR A 45 -7.69 -5.05 -6.53
N ASP A 46 -7.82 -6.38 -6.61
CA ASP A 46 -6.99 -7.25 -7.45
C ASP A 46 -5.48 -6.93 -7.38
N ILE A 47 -4.98 -6.78 -6.15
CA ILE A 47 -3.62 -6.34 -5.92
C ILE A 47 -2.64 -7.51 -5.91
N GLN A 48 -1.57 -7.36 -6.67
CA GLN A 48 -0.32 -8.06 -6.49
C GLN A 48 0.83 -7.05 -6.41
N ILE A 49 1.58 -7.06 -5.32
CA ILE A 49 2.67 -6.11 -5.08
C ILE A 49 3.82 -6.78 -4.33
N GLN A 50 5.05 -6.34 -4.57
CA GLN A 50 6.23 -6.86 -3.87
C GLN A 50 7.21 -5.73 -3.54
N PRO A 51 7.28 -5.30 -2.28
CA PRO A 51 8.34 -4.42 -1.80
C PRO A 51 9.41 -5.20 -0.99
N PHE A 52 10.66 -5.15 -1.46
CA PHE A 52 11.86 -5.83 -0.89
C PHE A 52 11.76 -7.38 -0.83
N ASP A 53 12.83 -8.12 -0.58
CA ASP A 53 14.06 -8.20 -1.40
C ASP A 53 13.75 -8.95 -2.72
N ILE A 54 13.35 -8.16 -3.72
CA ILE A 54 13.01 -8.54 -5.10
C ILE A 54 14.19 -9.31 -5.74
N LYS A 55 13.95 -10.43 -6.45
CA LYS A 55 15.01 -11.36 -6.89
C LYS A 55 15.25 -11.45 -8.41
N SER A 56 14.45 -10.78 -9.22
CA SER A 56 14.64 -10.56 -10.66
C SER A 56 13.71 -9.44 -11.11
N ASP A 57 14.07 -8.71 -12.16
CA ASP A 57 13.20 -7.65 -12.69
C ASP A 57 11.98 -8.27 -13.39
N PHE A 58 10.83 -7.60 -13.28
CA PHE A 58 9.58 -7.92 -13.98
C PHE A 58 8.89 -9.25 -13.59
N VAL A 59 9.30 -9.92 -12.51
CA VAL A 59 8.65 -11.16 -12.00
C VAL A 59 8.42 -11.07 -10.50
N PHE A 60 7.21 -11.45 -10.06
CA PHE A 60 6.89 -11.57 -8.65
C PHE A 60 7.37 -12.89 -8.04
N SER A 61 7.79 -12.86 -6.78
CA SER A 61 8.08 -14.06 -6.01
C SER A 61 6.80 -14.75 -5.52
N GLU A 62 6.81 -16.09 -5.51
CA GLU A 62 5.79 -16.94 -4.89
C GLU A 62 5.94 -17.04 -3.36
#